data_AF-E9GVD9-F1
#
_entry.id   AF-E9GVD9-F1
#
_cell.length_a   1.000
_cell.length_b   1.000
_cell.length_c   1.000
_cell.angle_alpha   90.00
_cell.angle_beta   90.00
_cell.angle_gamma   90.00
#
_symmetry.space_group_name_H-M   'P 1'
#
loop_
_entity.id
_entity.type
_entity.pdbx_description
1 polymer ?
#
loop_
_entity_poly.entity_id
_entity_poly.type
_entity_poly.pdbx_seq_one_letter_code
_entity_poly.pdbx_strand_id
1 'polypeptide(L)'
;FDQETTSLLRGYDTELETMTRSQKQQVERAEQQQDSDLRISSKKIRSEQERELKLFREGLKQEVRLLKQESDLLPKDQRKTAFRIKRQQQEVEQSDRERSFLDSLNQSHEMSLRRLSDGHREKIALLERQFLQQKQQLLRSRESAVWELEERQLHERHQLARRQLKEIFFLQRHQMLVRHEKELEQIRRFQTRKEEDLLKRQAIERRALPKRIRVEMKAREMMFRESMRISVNAASLPSGLASLAGALNFPDTPDNERDKLRKFQEQEKKRYKAEEQRCELKHRRQLEELRAAADSSVKELEQLQNEKRKMLMEHETMKLKSQDDEYQSELREWRAKLKPRKQKLEDDFALQLEDQEKIVLFVPSAYWKCPELRCRCQFLPPHSL
;
A
#
# COMPACT_ATOMS: atom_id res chain seq x y z
N PHE A 1 10.81 -4.32 8.76
CA PHE A 1 9.97 -3.21 9.29
C PHE A 1 10.27 -2.86 10.75
N ASP A 2 9.73 -3.54 11.77
CA ASP A 2 9.84 -3.05 13.17
C ASP A 2 11.28 -2.81 13.65
N GLN A 3 12.21 -3.67 13.24
CA GLN A 3 13.64 -3.52 13.52
C GLN A 3 14.24 -2.28 12.84
N GLU A 4 13.89 -2.04 11.57
CA GLU A 4 14.32 -0.86 10.81
C GLU A 4 13.74 0.42 11.39
N THR A 5 12.45 0.42 11.75
CA THR A 5 11.78 1.55 12.42
C THR A 5 12.49 1.87 13.75
N THR A 6 12.75 0.85 14.56
CA THR A 6 13.44 1.03 15.84
C THR A 6 14.86 1.55 15.65
N SER A 7 15.59 1.04 14.66
CA SER A 7 16.94 1.49 14.34
C SER A 7 16.95 2.94 13.86
N LEU A 8 16.00 3.31 13.00
CA LEU A 8 15.87 4.67 12.47
C LEU A 8 15.60 5.67 13.60
N LEU A 9 14.60 5.39 14.45
CA LEU A 9 14.25 6.27 15.56
C LEU A 9 15.41 6.42 16.53
N ARG A 10 16.08 5.33 16.90
CA ARG A 10 17.25 5.35 17.79
C ARG A 10 18.39 6.19 17.21
N GLY A 11 18.61 6.16 15.89
CA GLY A 11 19.61 6.98 15.22
C GLY A 11 19.35 8.48 15.43
N TYR A 12 18.13 8.93 15.14
CA TYR A 12 17.73 10.32 15.33
C TYR A 12 17.70 10.75 16.80
N ASP A 13 17.30 9.86 17.71
CA ASP A 13 17.31 10.15 19.15
C ASP A 13 18.76 10.36 19.65
N THR A 14 19.71 9.55 19.18
CA THR A 14 21.14 9.70 19.49
C THR A 14 21.72 11.01 18.93
N GLU A 15 21.33 11.40 17.72
CA GLU A 15 21.74 12.67 17.10
C GLU A 15 21.17 13.87 17.87
N LEU A 16 19.91 13.80 18.31
CA LEU A 16 19.27 14.82 19.13
C LEU A 16 19.95 14.97 20.50
N GLU A 17 20.31 13.87 21.15
CA GLU A 17 21.08 13.88 22.40
C GLU A 17 22.44 14.55 22.20
N THR A 18 23.12 14.24 21.09
CA THR A 18 24.42 14.83 20.75
C THR A 18 24.32 16.33 20.52
N MET A 19 23.31 16.79 19.75
CA MET A 19 23.04 18.23 19.57
C MET A 19 22.75 18.91 20.90
N THR A 20 21.95 18.29 21.78
CA THR A 20 21.62 18.84 23.09
C THR A 20 22.87 18.99 23.97
N ARG A 21 23.76 18.01 23.97
CA ARG A 21 25.05 18.10 24.69
C ARG A 21 25.94 19.21 24.13
N SER A 22 26.02 19.34 22.80
CA SER A 22 26.78 20.39 22.14
C SER A 22 26.25 21.79 22.50
N GLN A 23 24.93 21.98 22.47
CA GLN A 23 24.28 23.24 22.87
C GLN A 23 24.63 23.60 24.33
N LYS A 24 24.49 22.64 25.26
CA LYS A 24 24.83 22.87 26.68
C LYS A 24 26.27 23.37 26.84
N GLN A 25 27.21 22.75 26.14
CA GLN A 25 28.62 23.17 26.16
C GLN A 25 28.84 24.58 25.56
N GLN A 26 28.12 24.94 24.50
CA GLN A 26 28.21 26.28 23.90
C GLN A 26 27.67 27.37 24.82
N VAL A 27 26.54 27.10 25.50
CA VAL A 27 25.96 28.02 26.49
C VAL A 27 26.90 28.19 27.67
N GLU A 28 27.42 27.10 28.24
CA GLU A 28 28.37 27.15 29.36
C GLU A 28 29.62 27.97 29.02
N ARG A 29 30.19 27.80 27.82
CA ARG A 29 31.31 28.62 27.35
C ARG A 29 30.94 30.10 27.21
N ALA A 30 29.72 30.41 26.76
CA ALA A 30 29.26 31.79 26.64
C ALA A 30 29.07 32.45 28.02
N GLU A 31 28.59 31.70 29.01
CA GLU A 31 28.45 32.14 30.40
C GLU A 31 29.83 32.38 31.06
N GLN A 32 30.77 31.45 30.88
CA GLN A 32 32.16 31.63 31.37
C GLN A 32 32.84 32.86 30.74
N GLN A 33 32.61 33.10 29.45
CA GLN A 33 33.13 34.30 28.78
C GLN A 33 32.52 35.58 29.36
N GLN A 34 31.21 35.61 29.63
CA GLN A 34 30.55 36.76 30.25
C GLN A 34 31.14 37.09 31.62
N ASP A 35 31.37 36.07 32.46
CA ASP A 35 31.98 36.25 33.77
C ASP A 35 33.39 36.85 33.67
N SER A 36 34.18 36.41 32.69
CA SER A 36 35.49 36.99 32.40
C SER A 36 35.38 38.45 31.94
N ASP A 37 34.48 38.74 31.00
CA ASP A 37 34.28 40.09 30.44
C ASP A 37 33.78 41.07 31.51
N LEU A 38 32.86 40.64 32.39
CA LEU A 38 32.39 41.40 33.53
C LEU A 38 33.54 41.75 34.49
N ARG A 39 34.39 40.77 34.84
CA ARG A 39 35.54 41.00 35.72
C ARG A 39 36.52 42.01 35.13
N ILE A 40 36.85 41.88 33.84
CA ILE A 40 37.78 42.78 33.14
C ILE A 40 37.17 44.18 33.05
N SER A 41 35.91 44.29 32.62
CA SER A 41 35.20 45.56 32.49
C SER A 41 35.04 46.28 33.83
N SER A 42 34.61 45.58 34.89
CA SER A 42 34.52 46.17 36.25
C SER A 42 35.87 46.61 36.81
N LYS A 43 36.98 45.93 36.47
CA LYS A 43 38.32 46.39 36.85
C LYS A 43 38.71 47.66 36.09
N LYS A 44 38.45 47.70 34.79
CA LYS A 44 38.73 48.85 33.92
C LYS A 44 37.93 50.09 34.37
N ILE A 45 36.62 49.95 34.59
CA ILE A 45 35.76 51.06 35.01
C ILE A 45 36.20 51.63 36.35
N ARG A 46 36.54 50.77 37.34
CA ARG A 46 37.09 51.26 38.62
C ARG A 46 38.36 52.06 38.44
N SER A 47 39.30 51.59 37.62
CA SER A 47 40.55 52.33 37.35
C SER A 47 40.32 53.67 36.62
N GLU A 48 39.34 53.73 35.73
CA GLU A 48 38.96 54.95 35.02
C GLU A 48 38.26 55.94 35.96
N GLN A 49 37.33 55.48 36.79
CA GLN A 49 36.66 56.28 37.83
C GLN A 49 37.66 56.90 38.81
N GLU A 50 38.64 56.11 39.29
CA GLU A 50 39.71 56.64 40.17
C GLU A 50 40.54 57.72 39.49
N ARG A 51 40.89 57.52 38.21
CA ARG A 51 41.67 58.48 37.42
C ARG A 51 40.88 59.78 37.20
N GLU A 52 39.62 59.67 36.81
CA GLU A 52 38.73 60.80 36.55
C GLU A 52 38.41 61.58 37.83
N LEU A 53 38.15 60.88 38.94
CA LEU A 53 37.94 61.51 40.26
C LEU A 53 39.20 62.25 40.74
N LYS A 54 40.40 61.70 40.48
CA LYS A 54 41.66 62.36 40.81
C LYS A 54 41.82 63.66 40.01
N LEU A 55 41.61 63.61 38.69
CA LEU A 55 41.69 64.78 37.81
C LEU A 55 40.66 65.86 38.20
N PHE A 56 39.43 65.45 38.52
CA PHE A 56 38.37 66.35 38.96
C PHE A 56 38.76 67.07 40.27
N ARG A 57 39.24 66.33 41.28
CA ARG A 57 39.72 66.90 42.55
C ARG A 57 40.94 67.81 42.38
N GLU A 58 41.83 67.50 41.43
CA GLU A 58 42.95 68.38 41.08
C GLU A 58 42.46 69.70 40.46
N GLY A 59 41.44 69.65 39.60
CA GLY A 59 40.76 70.83 39.06
C GLY A 59 40.16 71.72 40.17
N LEU A 60 39.41 71.14 41.11
CA LEU A 60 38.86 71.87 42.25
C LEU A 60 39.94 72.58 43.08
N LYS A 61 41.08 71.92 43.31
CA LYS A 61 42.23 72.51 44.01
C LYS A 61 42.85 73.67 43.25
N GLN A 62 42.90 73.62 41.92
CA GLN A 62 43.37 74.72 41.08
C GLN A 62 42.44 75.93 41.15
N GLU A 63 41.11 75.71 41.11
CA GLU A 63 40.13 76.80 41.26
C GLU A 63 40.27 77.53 42.60
N VAL A 64 40.53 76.81 43.70
CA VAL A 64 40.77 77.43 45.03
C VAL A 64 42.06 78.28 45.03
N ARG A 65 43.10 77.86 44.30
CA ARG A 65 44.34 78.64 44.14
C ARG A 65 44.08 79.93 43.36
N LEU A 66 43.29 79.86 42.29
CA LEU A 66 42.91 81.03 41.50
C LEU A 66 42.05 82.01 42.32
N LEU A 67 41.07 81.51 43.10
CA LEU A 67 40.26 82.35 43.99
C LEU A 67 41.13 83.12 45.00
N LYS A 68 42.17 82.46 45.54
CA LYS A 68 43.14 83.11 46.43
C LYS A 68 43.89 84.23 45.72
N GLN A 69 44.41 83.98 44.52
CA GLN A 69 45.10 84.99 43.71
C GLN A 69 44.19 86.17 43.36
N GLU A 70 42.93 85.93 42.98
CA GLU A 70 41.95 86.99 42.71
C GLU A 70 41.63 87.82 43.96
N SER A 71 41.56 87.19 45.13
CA SER A 71 41.31 87.90 46.39
C SER A 71 42.47 88.81 46.82
N ASP A 72 43.70 88.49 46.41
CA ASP A 72 44.89 89.29 46.67
C ASP A 72 44.95 90.58 45.83
N LEU A 73 44.13 90.71 44.79
CA LEU A 73 43.99 91.90 43.94
C LEU A 73 42.98 92.93 44.48
N LEU A 74 42.20 92.59 45.51
CA LEU A 74 41.19 93.48 46.10
C LEU A 74 41.81 94.54 47.05
N PRO A 75 41.11 95.62 47.40
CA PRO A 75 41.57 96.59 48.41
C PRO A 75 41.81 95.94 49.78
N LYS A 76 42.91 96.30 50.47
CA LYS A 76 43.38 95.64 51.71
C LYS A 76 42.28 95.47 52.78
N ASP A 77 41.40 96.46 52.91
CA ASP A 77 40.34 96.49 53.93
C ASP A 77 39.20 95.49 53.66
N GLN A 78 39.05 95.02 52.41
CA GLN A 78 37.97 94.13 51.99
C GLN A 78 38.44 92.69 51.70
N ARG A 79 39.75 92.44 51.57
CA ARG A 79 40.30 91.11 51.19
C ARG A 79 39.83 89.99 52.09
N LYS A 80 39.93 90.18 53.41
CA LYS A 80 39.68 89.13 54.41
C LYS A 80 38.21 88.72 54.44
N THR A 81 37.29 89.68 54.36
CA THR A 81 35.85 89.45 54.37
C THR A 81 35.36 88.90 53.03
N ALA A 82 35.83 89.47 51.91
CA ALA A 82 35.47 89.01 50.56
C ALA A 82 35.99 87.59 50.26
N PHE A 83 37.24 87.28 50.63
CA PHE A 83 37.79 85.93 50.46
C PHE A 83 37.03 84.90 51.31
N ARG A 84 36.67 85.22 52.55
CA ARG A 84 35.92 84.30 53.43
C ARG A 84 34.55 83.95 52.84
N ILE A 85 33.81 84.95 52.36
CA ILE A 85 32.47 84.75 51.77
C ILE A 85 32.57 83.97 50.46
N LYS A 86 33.45 84.40 49.54
CA LYS A 86 33.63 83.72 48.25
C LYS A 86 34.15 82.29 48.41
N ARG A 87 35.05 82.04 49.37
CA ARG A 87 35.55 80.70 49.66
C ARG A 87 34.45 79.78 50.21
N GLN A 88 33.63 80.27 51.14
CA GLN A 88 32.53 79.49 51.68
C GLN A 88 31.48 79.17 50.59
N GLN A 89 31.20 80.11 49.70
CA GLN A 89 30.33 79.89 48.54
C GLN A 89 30.93 78.87 47.56
N GLN A 90 32.22 78.97 47.27
CA GLN A 90 32.93 78.02 46.42
C GLN A 90 33.00 76.63 47.06
N GLU A 91 33.19 76.50 48.37
CA GLU A 91 33.20 75.20 49.06
C GLU A 91 31.85 74.47 48.93
N VAL A 92 30.72 75.18 49.06
CA VAL A 92 29.38 74.60 48.84
C VAL A 92 29.20 74.19 47.37
N GLU A 93 29.55 75.07 46.43
CA GLU A 93 29.42 74.79 44.99
C GLU A 93 30.33 73.62 44.55
N GLN A 94 31.55 73.53 45.08
CA GLN A 94 32.46 72.42 44.81
C GLN A 94 31.94 71.11 45.39
N SER A 95 31.32 71.12 46.58
CA SER A 95 30.68 69.95 47.17
C SER A 95 29.51 69.44 46.31
N ASP A 96 28.66 70.34 45.81
CA ASP A 96 27.53 69.96 44.94
C ASP A 96 28.00 69.44 43.57
N ARG A 97 29.06 70.05 43.01
CA ARG A 97 29.70 69.57 41.78
C ARG A 97 30.37 68.20 41.97
N GLU A 98 31.06 67.97 43.09
CA GLU A 98 31.67 66.66 43.39
C GLU A 98 30.60 65.58 43.54
N ARG A 99 29.49 65.89 44.21
CA ARG A 99 28.35 64.97 44.33
C ARG A 99 27.76 64.62 42.95
N SER A 100 27.49 65.63 42.11
CA SER A 100 26.96 65.43 40.77
C SER A 100 27.91 64.64 39.86
N PHE A 101 29.22 64.86 40.01
CA PHE A 101 30.24 64.13 39.28
C PHE A 101 30.30 62.66 39.68
N LEU A 102 30.25 62.35 40.98
CA LEU A 102 30.18 60.97 41.48
C LEU A 102 28.92 60.25 41.00
N ASP A 103 27.76 60.93 41.02
CA ASP A 103 26.52 60.37 40.51
C ASP A 103 26.62 60.08 39.01
N SER A 104 27.23 60.97 38.22
CA SER A 104 27.48 60.76 36.78
C SER A 104 28.43 59.57 36.52
N LEU A 105 29.50 59.44 37.29
CA LEU A 105 30.42 58.29 37.21
C LEU A 105 29.71 56.96 37.54
N ASN A 106 28.85 56.95 38.55
CA ASN A 106 28.07 55.78 38.94
C ASN A 106 27.05 55.41 37.86
N GLN A 107 26.32 56.39 37.32
CA GLN A 107 25.38 56.16 36.21
C GLN A 107 26.08 55.62 34.96
N SER A 108 27.26 56.15 34.62
CA SER A 108 28.07 55.66 33.50
C SER A 108 28.52 54.20 33.71
N HIS A 109 28.99 53.87 34.91
CA HIS A 109 29.35 52.49 35.29
C HIS A 109 28.15 51.54 35.19
N GLU A 110 27.01 51.90 35.77
CA GLU A 110 25.79 51.10 35.68
C GLU A 110 25.34 50.91 34.24
N MET A 111 25.39 51.96 33.42
CA MET A 111 25.03 51.87 32.00
C MET A 111 25.96 50.93 31.24
N SER A 112 27.26 50.98 31.50
CA SER A 112 28.24 50.08 30.88
C SER A 112 28.01 48.62 31.27
N LEU A 113 27.74 48.33 32.55
CA LEU A 113 27.42 46.99 33.02
C LEU A 113 26.08 46.46 32.47
N ARG A 114 25.06 47.32 32.39
CA ARG A 114 23.77 46.98 31.76
C ARG A 114 23.95 46.59 30.31
N ARG A 115 24.67 47.40 29.51
CA ARG A 115 24.98 47.10 28.10
C ARG A 115 25.70 45.76 27.93
N LEU A 116 26.65 45.44 28.81
CA LEU A 116 27.37 44.16 28.76
C LEU A 116 26.44 42.98 29.10
N SER A 117 25.58 43.14 30.10
CA SER A 117 24.57 42.12 30.45
C SER A 117 23.55 41.91 29.34
N ASP A 118 23.09 42.98 28.70
CA ASP A 118 22.12 42.93 27.60
C ASP A 118 22.75 42.22 26.38
N GLY A 119 24.00 42.54 26.03
CA GLY A 119 24.71 41.86 24.95
C GLY A 119 24.91 40.36 25.20
N HIS A 120 25.15 39.93 26.45
CA HIS A 120 25.18 38.50 26.78
C HIS A 120 23.80 37.86 26.65
N ARG A 121 22.74 38.51 27.15
CA ARG A 121 21.36 38.01 27.03
C ARG A 121 20.97 37.81 25.57
N GLU A 122 21.32 38.76 24.70
CA GLU A 122 21.13 38.63 23.24
C GLU A 122 21.92 37.44 22.66
N LYS A 123 23.17 37.24 23.09
CA LYS A 123 23.99 36.10 22.66
C LYS A 123 23.37 34.75 23.06
N ILE A 124 22.89 34.62 24.29
CA ILE A 124 22.22 33.39 24.76
C ILE A 124 20.91 33.17 24.00
N ALA A 125 20.09 34.22 23.82
CA ALA A 125 18.85 34.15 23.06
C ALA A 125 19.09 33.70 21.61
N LEU A 126 20.18 34.16 20.99
CA LEU A 126 20.58 33.73 19.64
C LEU A 126 20.98 32.24 19.60
N LEU A 127 21.81 31.78 20.54
CA LEU A 127 22.22 30.37 20.63
C LEU A 127 21.01 29.44 20.84
N GLU A 128 20.08 29.83 21.71
CA GLU A 128 18.86 29.07 21.96
C GLU A 128 17.95 29.02 20.72
N ARG A 129 17.77 30.15 20.02
CA ARG A 129 16.99 30.20 18.77
C ARG A 129 17.60 29.33 17.68
N GLN A 130 18.93 29.37 17.52
CA GLN A 130 19.65 28.54 16.55
C GLN A 130 19.49 27.04 16.87
N PHE A 131 19.62 26.67 18.15
CA PHE A 131 19.41 25.28 18.57
C PHE A 131 17.99 24.80 18.30
N LEU A 132 16.97 25.61 18.63
CA LEU A 132 15.57 25.25 18.35
C LEU A 132 15.34 25.04 16.84
N GLN A 133 15.90 25.90 15.99
CA GLN A 133 15.82 25.73 14.54
C GLN A 133 16.50 24.44 14.05
N GLN A 134 17.71 24.14 14.54
CA GLN A 134 18.43 22.90 14.20
C GLN A 134 17.67 21.65 14.68
N LYS A 135 17.16 21.69 15.91
CA LYS A 135 16.30 20.64 16.48
C LYS A 135 15.06 20.42 15.61
N GLN A 136 14.38 21.48 15.19
CA GLN A 136 13.20 21.36 14.33
C GLN A 136 13.53 20.75 12.97
N GLN A 137 14.65 21.15 12.37
CA GLN A 137 15.12 20.56 11.12
C GLN A 137 15.37 19.06 11.28
N LEU A 138 16.02 18.64 12.37
CA LEU A 138 16.26 17.23 12.67
C LEU A 138 14.94 16.45 12.84
N LEU A 139 13.96 17.01 13.56
CA LEU A 139 12.65 16.39 13.77
C LEU A 139 11.86 16.25 12.46
N ARG A 140 11.91 17.26 11.58
CA ARG A 140 11.32 17.17 10.22
C ARG A 140 12.00 16.10 9.38
N SER A 141 13.32 16.00 9.42
CA SER A 141 14.08 14.95 8.72
C SER A 141 13.73 13.56 9.26
N ARG A 142 13.66 13.39 10.58
CA ARG A 142 13.21 12.16 11.24
C ARG A 142 11.82 11.74 10.76
N GLU A 143 10.87 12.67 10.78
CA GLU A 143 9.50 12.42 10.34
C GLU A 143 9.43 12.05 8.85
N SER A 144 10.20 12.72 8.00
CA SER A 144 10.29 12.38 6.57
C SER A 144 10.82 10.96 6.36
N ALA A 145 11.89 10.58 7.08
CA ALA A 145 12.47 9.25 6.96
C ALA A 145 11.52 8.15 7.48
N VAL A 146 10.78 8.41 8.56
CA VAL A 146 9.74 7.51 9.07
C VAL A 146 8.63 7.35 8.03
N TRP A 147 8.20 8.45 7.42
CA TRP A 147 7.18 8.45 6.38
C TRP A 147 7.60 7.64 5.14
N GLU A 148 8.82 7.81 4.65
CA GLU A 148 9.36 7.02 3.53
C GLU A 148 9.46 5.53 3.86
N LEU A 149 9.82 5.18 5.10
CA LEU A 149 9.85 3.80 5.56
C LEU A 149 8.45 3.18 5.62
N GLU A 150 7.47 3.93 6.16
CA GLU A 150 6.06 3.51 6.18
C GLU A 150 5.50 3.31 4.75
N GLU A 151 5.80 4.22 3.81
CA GLU A 151 5.35 4.11 2.41
C GLU A 151 5.91 2.84 1.75
N ARG A 152 7.21 2.61 1.92
CA ARG A 152 7.89 1.43 1.39
C ARG A 152 7.25 0.16 1.93
N GLN A 153 6.99 0.11 3.24
CA GLN A 153 6.36 -1.05 3.88
C GLN A 153 4.94 -1.30 3.37
N LEU A 154 4.13 -0.26 3.21
CA LEU A 154 2.78 -0.37 2.64
C LEU A 154 2.83 -0.95 1.23
N HIS A 155 3.76 -0.45 0.40
CA HIS A 155 3.95 -0.93 -0.96
C HIS A 155 4.40 -2.39 -1.00
N GLU A 156 5.42 -2.76 -0.22
CA GLU A 156 5.94 -4.13 -0.16
C GLU A 156 4.88 -5.13 0.32
N ARG A 157 4.07 -4.76 1.32
CA ARG A 157 2.97 -5.58 1.81
C ARG A 157 1.93 -5.84 0.72
N HIS A 158 1.55 -4.80 -0.03
CA HIS A 158 0.65 -4.94 -1.17
C HIS A 158 1.24 -5.84 -2.27
N GLN A 159 2.50 -5.66 -2.64
CA GLN A 159 3.16 -6.49 -3.65
C GLN A 159 3.25 -7.96 -3.22
N LEU A 160 3.48 -8.23 -1.94
CA LEU A 160 3.49 -9.59 -1.41
C LEU A 160 2.10 -10.22 -1.49
N ALA A 161 1.06 -9.54 -0.98
CA ALA A 161 -0.32 -10.02 -1.02
C ALA A 161 -0.79 -10.28 -2.47
N ARG A 162 -0.49 -9.35 -3.38
CA ARG A 162 -0.82 -9.47 -4.80
C ARG A 162 -0.11 -10.66 -5.47
N ARG A 163 1.16 -10.92 -5.14
CA ARG A 163 1.89 -12.10 -5.63
C ARG A 163 1.29 -13.40 -5.11
N GLN A 164 1.05 -13.48 -3.80
CA GLN A 164 0.42 -14.65 -3.18
C GLN A 164 -0.95 -14.95 -3.81
N LEU A 165 -1.76 -13.93 -4.06
CA LEU A 165 -3.05 -14.09 -4.71
C LEU A 165 -2.92 -14.70 -6.12
N LYS A 166 -1.96 -14.23 -6.93
CA LYS A 166 -1.68 -14.79 -8.26
C LYS A 166 -1.22 -16.25 -8.18
N GLU A 167 -0.39 -16.60 -7.21
CA GLU A 167 0.08 -17.98 -7.01
C GLU A 167 -1.07 -18.92 -6.65
N ILE A 168 -1.99 -18.49 -5.79
CA ILE A 168 -3.20 -19.25 -5.43
C ILE A 168 -4.06 -19.51 -6.67
N PHE A 169 -4.35 -18.48 -7.46
CA PHE A 169 -5.13 -18.64 -8.70
C PHE A 169 -4.41 -19.47 -9.75
N PHE A 170 -3.09 -19.36 -9.86
CA PHE A 170 -2.29 -20.21 -10.73
C PHE A 170 -2.47 -21.69 -10.38
N LEU A 171 -2.35 -22.04 -9.10
CA LEU A 171 -2.57 -23.40 -8.62
C LEU A 171 -4.02 -23.85 -8.86
N GLN A 172 -5.00 -22.97 -8.61
CA GLN A 172 -6.41 -23.28 -8.83
C GLN A 172 -6.71 -23.58 -10.31
N ARG A 173 -6.16 -22.78 -11.24
CA ARG A 173 -6.28 -23.03 -12.68
C ARG A 173 -5.65 -24.38 -13.06
N HIS A 174 -4.44 -24.64 -12.58
CA HIS A 174 -3.75 -25.90 -12.86
C HIS A 174 -4.56 -27.12 -12.37
N GLN A 175 -5.02 -27.10 -11.13
CA GLN A 175 -5.85 -28.18 -10.57
C GLN A 175 -7.16 -28.39 -11.34
N MET A 176 -7.82 -27.30 -11.75
CA MET A 176 -9.04 -27.37 -12.55
C MET A 176 -8.78 -28.02 -13.91
N LEU A 177 -7.69 -27.66 -14.60
CA LEU A 177 -7.31 -28.28 -15.88
C LEU A 177 -7.08 -29.79 -15.74
N VAL A 178 -6.36 -30.22 -14.70
CA VAL A 178 -6.13 -31.65 -14.42
C VAL A 178 -7.44 -32.39 -14.15
N ARG A 179 -8.41 -31.78 -13.44
CA ARG A 179 -9.73 -32.39 -13.23
C ARG A 179 -10.51 -32.50 -14.53
N HIS A 180 -10.49 -31.45 -15.35
CA HIS A 180 -11.17 -31.42 -16.64
C HIS A 180 -10.63 -32.47 -17.62
N GLU A 181 -9.32 -32.69 -17.63
CA GLU A 181 -8.70 -33.75 -18.42
C GLU A 181 -9.21 -35.14 -17.99
N LYS A 182 -9.26 -35.40 -16.69
CA LYS A 182 -9.77 -36.68 -16.15
C LYS A 182 -11.26 -36.90 -16.43
N GLU A 183 -12.09 -35.87 -16.27
CA GLU A 183 -13.53 -35.92 -16.57
C GLU A 183 -13.77 -36.24 -18.06
N LEU A 184 -13.01 -35.58 -18.94
CA LEU A 184 -13.12 -35.76 -20.38
C LEU A 184 -12.61 -37.14 -20.83
N GLU A 185 -11.53 -37.63 -20.22
CA GLU A 185 -11.06 -39.00 -20.43
C GLU A 185 -12.10 -40.04 -19.97
N GLN A 186 -12.74 -39.82 -18.82
CA GLN A 186 -13.79 -40.69 -18.31
C GLN A 186 -14.98 -40.79 -19.27
N ILE A 187 -15.47 -39.64 -19.79
CA ILE A 187 -16.56 -39.62 -20.76
C ILE A 187 -16.16 -40.32 -22.06
N ARG A 188 -14.96 -40.05 -22.60
CA ARG A 188 -14.48 -40.73 -23.80
C ARG A 188 -14.44 -42.24 -23.63
N ARG A 189 -13.85 -42.74 -22.53
CA ARG A 189 -13.81 -44.18 -22.21
C ARG A 189 -15.21 -44.78 -22.10
N PHE A 190 -16.16 -44.06 -21.51
CA PHE A 190 -17.55 -44.51 -21.40
C PHE A 190 -18.24 -44.63 -22.76
N GLN A 191 -18.05 -43.64 -23.64
CA GLN A 191 -18.63 -43.67 -24.99
C GLN A 191 -18.02 -44.78 -25.86
N THR A 192 -16.69 -44.99 -25.78
CA THR A 192 -16.02 -46.09 -26.48
C THR A 192 -16.59 -47.46 -26.06
N ARG A 193 -16.80 -47.70 -24.77
CA ARG A 193 -17.40 -48.95 -24.27
C ARG A 193 -18.82 -49.16 -24.80
N LYS A 194 -19.64 -48.10 -24.84
CA LYS A 194 -20.99 -48.16 -25.43
C LYS A 194 -20.96 -48.54 -26.91
N GLU A 195 -20.03 -47.96 -27.66
CA GLU A 195 -19.84 -48.27 -29.08
C GLU A 195 -19.41 -49.72 -29.27
N GLU A 196 -18.42 -50.20 -28.50
CA GLU A 196 -17.98 -51.59 -28.52
C GLU A 196 -19.12 -52.57 -28.23
N ASP A 197 -19.96 -52.27 -27.25
CA ASP A 197 -21.09 -53.13 -26.88
C ASP A 197 -22.18 -53.17 -27.97
N LEU A 198 -22.44 -52.04 -28.65
CA LEU A 198 -23.30 -52.02 -29.82
C LEU A 198 -22.71 -52.86 -30.95
N LEU A 199 -21.42 -52.71 -31.25
CA LEU A 199 -20.73 -53.47 -32.29
C LEU A 199 -20.74 -54.98 -31.98
N LYS A 200 -20.54 -55.39 -30.71
CA LYS A 200 -20.67 -56.79 -30.29
C LYS A 200 -22.07 -57.34 -30.56
N ARG A 201 -23.13 -56.60 -30.21
CA ARG A 201 -24.52 -56.98 -30.49
C ARG A 201 -24.77 -57.12 -31.99
N GLN A 202 -24.35 -56.14 -32.78
CA GLN A 202 -24.45 -56.19 -34.24
C GLN A 202 -23.69 -57.38 -34.84
N ALA A 203 -22.50 -57.71 -34.32
CA ALA A 203 -21.72 -58.86 -34.79
C ALA A 203 -22.40 -60.21 -34.49
N ILE A 204 -23.12 -60.34 -33.37
CA ILE A 204 -23.92 -61.52 -33.05
C ILE A 204 -25.12 -61.61 -34.01
N GLU A 205 -25.84 -60.52 -34.22
CA GLU A 205 -26.97 -60.46 -35.15
C GLU A 205 -26.57 -60.80 -36.59
N ARG A 206 -25.46 -60.23 -37.09
CA ARG A 206 -24.90 -60.53 -38.41
C ARG A 206 -24.55 -62.01 -38.57
N ARG A 207 -23.98 -62.65 -37.53
CA ARG A 207 -23.68 -64.10 -37.55
C ARG A 207 -24.93 -64.97 -37.53
N ALA A 208 -26.00 -64.52 -36.85
CA ALA A 208 -27.26 -65.26 -36.76
C ALA A 208 -28.13 -65.13 -38.03
N LEU A 209 -28.03 -63.99 -38.74
CA LEU A 209 -28.88 -63.65 -39.88
C LEU A 209 -28.88 -64.71 -41.01
N PRO A 210 -27.75 -65.24 -41.51
CA PRO A 210 -27.76 -66.26 -42.55
C PRO A 210 -28.45 -67.56 -42.12
N LYS A 211 -28.37 -67.92 -40.83
CA LYS A 211 -29.10 -69.08 -40.30
C LYS A 211 -30.60 -68.81 -40.30
N ARG A 212 -31.02 -67.62 -39.86
CA ARG A 212 -32.43 -67.19 -39.88
C ARG A 212 -33.00 -67.19 -41.30
N ILE A 213 -32.27 -66.61 -42.26
CA ILE A 213 -32.64 -66.59 -43.68
C ILE A 213 -32.81 -68.01 -44.22
N ARG A 214 -31.89 -68.94 -43.92
CA ARG A 214 -32.02 -70.34 -44.37
C ARG A 214 -33.24 -71.05 -43.82
N VAL A 215 -33.60 -70.81 -42.55
CA VAL A 215 -34.80 -71.39 -41.93
C VAL A 215 -36.06 -70.79 -42.56
N GLU A 216 -36.10 -69.47 -42.77
CA GLU A 216 -37.20 -68.78 -43.44
C GLU A 216 -37.36 -69.22 -44.89
N MET A 217 -36.26 -69.37 -45.64
CA MET A 217 -36.24 -69.93 -47.00
C MET A 217 -36.96 -71.26 -47.09
N LYS A 218 -36.62 -72.19 -46.20
CA LYS A 218 -37.24 -73.53 -46.17
C LYS A 218 -38.74 -73.44 -45.87
N ALA A 219 -39.14 -72.60 -44.91
CA ALA A 219 -40.55 -72.42 -44.57
C ALA A 219 -41.35 -71.80 -45.73
N ARG A 220 -40.80 -70.76 -46.37
CA ARG A 220 -41.37 -70.08 -47.55
C ARG A 220 -41.53 -71.03 -48.73
N GLU A 221 -40.51 -71.82 -49.00
CA GLU A 221 -40.54 -72.84 -50.06
C GLU A 221 -41.58 -73.92 -49.78
N MET A 222 -41.69 -74.42 -48.54
CA MET A 222 -42.73 -75.38 -48.15
C MET A 222 -44.14 -74.79 -48.34
N MET A 223 -44.37 -73.54 -47.90
CA MET A 223 -45.65 -72.86 -48.11
C MET A 223 -45.96 -72.62 -49.59
N PHE A 224 -44.96 -72.31 -50.42
CA PHE A 224 -45.15 -72.14 -51.86
C PHE A 224 -45.48 -73.47 -52.55
N ARG A 225 -44.78 -74.56 -52.20
CA ARG A 225 -45.08 -75.91 -52.70
C ARG A 225 -46.49 -76.36 -52.29
N GLU A 226 -46.90 -76.06 -51.06
CA GLU A 226 -48.27 -76.36 -50.61
C GLU A 226 -49.31 -75.49 -51.32
N SER A 227 -49.03 -74.20 -51.54
CA SER A 227 -49.87 -73.30 -52.35
C SER A 227 -50.04 -73.80 -53.80
N MET A 228 -48.95 -74.29 -54.41
CA MET A 228 -48.99 -74.92 -55.73
C MET A 228 -49.82 -76.21 -55.72
N ARG A 229 -49.66 -77.08 -54.72
CA ARG A 229 -50.46 -78.29 -54.55
C ARG A 229 -51.95 -77.97 -54.40
N ILE A 230 -52.30 -76.97 -53.61
CA ILE A 230 -53.69 -76.50 -53.45
C ILE A 230 -54.20 -75.92 -54.77
N SER A 231 -53.40 -75.17 -55.52
CA SER A 231 -53.77 -74.63 -56.85
C SER A 231 -54.05 -75.74 -57.88
N VAL A 232 -53.25 -76.80 -57.90
CA VAL A 232 -53.45 -77.97 -58.78
C VAL A 232 -54.67 -78.78 -58.33
N ASN A 233 -54.84 -79.00 -57.02
CA ASN A 233 -55.99 -79.71 -56.47
C ASN A 233 -57.31 -78.92 -56.60
N ALA A 234 -57.25 -77.58 -56.56
CA ALA A 234 -58.39 -76.70 -56.81
C ALA A 234 -58.77 -76.68 -58.30
N ALA A 235 -57.79 -76.86 -59.21
CA ALA A 235 -58.04 -77.08 -60.62
C ALA A 235 -58.61 -78.49 -60.93
N SER A 236 -58.58 -79.43 -59.98
CA SER A 236 -59.04 -80.82 -60.15
C SER A 236 -60.37 -81.15 -59.42
N LEU A 237 -61.08 -80.17 -58.85
CA LEU A 237 -62.42 -80.37 -58.26
C LEU A 237 -63.53 -80.31 -59.35
N PRO A 238 -64.62 -81.10 -59.26
CA PRO A 238 -65.64 -81.14 -60.29
C PRO A 238 -66.50 -79.84 -60.29
N SER A 239 -66.62 -79.28 -61.49
CA SER A 239 -67.64 -78.36 -62.05
C SER A 239 -68.77 -77.90 -61.13
N GLY A 240 -68.91 -76.57 -61.03
CA GLY A 240 -70.13 -75.94 -60.52
C GLY A 240 -70.28 -74.44 -60.77
N LEU A 241 -69.23 -73.70 -61.16
CA LEU A 241 -69.36 -72.30 -61.60
C LEU A 241 -68.12 -71.74 -62.33
N ALA A 242 -67.42 -72.56 -63.12
CA ALA A 242 -66.31 -72.10 -63.96
C ALA A 242 -66.82 -71.57 -65.31
N SER A 243 -67.62 -70.50 -65.28
CA SER A 243 -68.03 -69.76 -66.47
C SER A 243 -67.91 -68.27 -66.20
N LEU A 244 -66.71 -67.73 -66.48
CA LEU A 244 -66.48 -66.41 -67.12
C LEU A 244 -65.01 -65.94 -67.14
N ALA A 245 -64.04 -66.77 -66.75
CA ALA A 245 -62.62 -66.44 -66.93
C ALA A 245 -62.04 -67.22 -68.11
N GLY A 246 -62.07 -66.58 -69.28
CA GLY A 246 -61.66 -67.14 -70.56
C GLY A 246 -60.23 -67.68 -70.60
N ALA A 247 -60.14 -68.89 -71.14
CA ALA A 247 -59.26 -69.29 -72.24
C ALA A 247 -57.84 -68.72 -72.25
N LEU A 248 -56.91 -69.47 -71.65
CA LEU A 248 -55.62 -69.94 -72.20
C LEU A 248 -54.88 -70.70 -71.09
N ASN A 249 -55.31 -71.92 -70.75
CA ASN A 249 -54.50 -72.82 -69.91
C ASN A 249 -54.44 -74.20 -70.55
N PHE A 250 -53.30 -74.44 -71.20
CA PHE A 250 -52.76 -75.74 -71.61
C PHE A 250 -52.71 -76.69 -70.40
N PRO A 251 -52.63 -78.02 -70.58
CA PRO A 251 -52.30 -78.93 -69.48
C PRO A 251 -50.98 -78.44 -68.88
N ASP A 252 -50.92 -78.18 -67.57
CA ASP A 252 -49.69 -77.73 -66.90
C ASP A 252 -48.60 -78.77 -67.19
N THR A 253 -47.75 -78.47 -68.18
CA THR A 253 -46.61 -79.31 -68.47
C THR A 253 -45.64 -79.16 -67.30
N PRO A 254 -44.92 -80.23 -66.91
CA PRO A 254 -43.95 -80.17 -65.82
C PRO A 254 -42.88 -79.07 -65.99
N ASP A 255 -42.72 -78.51 -67.19
CA ASP A 255 -41.88 -77.32 -67.45
C ASP A 255 -42.48 -76.00 -66.93
N ASN A 256 -43.80 -75.80 -67.01
CA ASN A 256 -44.45 -74.56 -66.54
C ASN A 256 -44.43 -74.46 -65.00
N GLU A 257 -44.57 -75.59 -64.30
CA GLU A 257 -44.43 -75.67 -62.84
C GLU A 257 -42.99 -75.40 -62.39
N ARG A 258 -42.01 -75.93 -63.13
CA ARG A 258 -40.59 -75.71 -62.90
C ARG A 258 -40.19 -74.23 -63.08
N ASP A 259 -40.77 -73.55 -64.07
CA ASP A 259 -40.56 -72.11 -64.28
C ASP A 259 -41.22 -71.23 -63.22
N LYS A 260 -42.42 -71.60 -62.74
CA LYS A 260 -43.08 -70.92 -61.60
C LYS A 260 -42.24 -71.02 -60.32
N LEU A 261 -41.69 -72.20 -60.02
CA LEU A 261 -40.78 -72.41 -58.89
C LEU A 261 -39.48 -71.60 -59.03
N ARG A 262 -38.90 -71.55 -60.24
CA ARG A 262 -37.69 -70.79 -60.53
C ARG A 262 -37.89 -69.28 -60.32
N LYS A 263 -39.01 -68.72 -60.78
CA LYS A 263 -39.38 -67.31 -60.57
C LYS A 263 -39.59 -67.00 -59.08
N PHE A 264 -40.25 -67.89 -58.34
CA PHE A 264 -40.42 -67.75 -56.88
C PHE A 264 -39.06 -67.74 -56.16
N GLN A 265 -38.17 -68.69 -56.48
CA GLN A 265 -36.83 -68.75 -55.90
C GLN A 265 -36.00 -67.49 -56.21
N GLU A 266 -36.11 -66.94 -57.42
CA GLU A 266 -35.43 -65.70 -57.79
C GLU A 266 -35.99 -64.47 -57.02
N GLN A 267 -37.31 -64.39 -56.88
CA GLN A 267 -37.96 -63.32 -56.12
C GLN A 267 -37.62 -63.40 -54.62
N GLU A 268 -37.62 -64.59 -54.05
CA GLU A 268 -37.20 -64.82 -52.68
C GLU A 268 -35.71 -64.50 -52.48
N LYS A 269 -34.83 -64.86 -53.43
CA LYS A 269 -33.42 -64.47 -53.41
C LYS A 269 -33.24 -62.93 -53.40
N LYS A 270 -34.06 -62.19 -54.16
CA LYS A 270 -34.06 -60.71 -54.14
C LYS A 270 -34.53 -60.18 -52.79
N ARG A 271 -35.60 -60.75 -52.22
CA ARG A 271 -36.10 -60.41 -50.89
C ARG A 271 -35.05 -60.61 -49.79
N TYR A 272 -34.33 -61.73 -49.77
CA TYR A 272 -33.31 -61.96 -48.74
C TYR A 272 -32.12 -61.01 -48.85
N LYS A 273 -31.67 -60.68 -50.07
CA LYS A 273 -30.67 -59.63 -50.28
C LYS A 273 -31.15 -58.27 -49.77
N ALA A 274 -32.41 -57.92 -50.01
CA ALA A 274 -32.99 -56.69 -49.50
C ALA A 274 -33.09 -56.66 -47.97
N GLU A 275 -33.43 -57.78 -47.33
CA GLU A 275 -33.49 -57.90 -45.86
C GLU A 275 -32.08 -57.82 -45.22
N GLU A 276 -31.07 -58.40 -45.86
CA GLU A 276 -29.66 -58.27 -45.46
C GLU A 276 -29.21 -56.80 -45.52
N GLN A 277 -29.41 -56.14 -46.67
CA GLN A 277 -29.11 -54.71 -46.84
C GLN A 277 -29.86 -53.82 -45.84
N ARG A 278 -31.14 -54.12 -45.58
CA ARG A 278 -31.94 -53.39 -44.58
C ARG A 278 -31.37 -53.56 -43.17
N CYS A 279 -30.92 -54.76 -42.82
CA CYS A 279 -30.29 -55.02 -41.52
C CYS A 279 -28.95 -54.28 -41.38
N GLU A 280 -28.11 -54.29 -42.41
CA GLU A 280 -26.85 -53.56 -42.44
C GLU A 280 -27.05 -52.05 -42.35
N LEU A 281 -28.01 -51.51 -43.12
CA LEU A 281 -28.36 -50.08 -43.07
C LEU A 281 -28.83 -49.67 -41.68
N LYS A 282 -29.66 -50.49 -41.02
CA LYS A 282 -30.10 -50.26 -39.64
C LYS A 282 -28.90 -50.23 -38.67
N HIS A 283 -27.99 -51.21 -38.77
CA HIS A 283 -26.78 -51.26 -37.95
C HIS A 283 -25.90 -50.03 -38.14
N ARG A 284 -25.69 -49.61 -39.39
CA ARG A 284 -24.91 -48.41 -39.73
C ARG A 284 -25.54 -47.16 -39.13
N ARG A 285 -26.84 -46.96 -39.32
CA ARG A 285 -27.57 -45.80 -38.79
C ARG A 285 -27.50 -45.73 -37.26
N GLN A 286 -27.70 -46.86 -36.57
CA GLN A 286 -27.59 -46.91 -35.11
C GLN A 286 -26.19 -46.54 -34.60
N LEU A 287 -25.14 -46.94 -35.32
CA LEU A 287 -23.76 -46.60 -34.99
C LEU A 287 -23.48 -45.11 -35.21
N GLU A 288 -23.97 -44.56 -36.33
CA GLU A 288 -23.87 -43.12 -36.64
C GLU A 288 -24.59 -42.28 -35.59
N GLU A 289 -25.82 -42.65 -35.22
CA GLU A 289 -26.61 -41.98 -34.17
C GLU A 289 -25.90 -42.04 -32.80
N LEU A 290 -25.32 -43.20 -32.45
CA LEU A 290 -24.58 -43.35 -31.19
C LEU A 290 -23.32 -42.48 -31.17
N ARG A 291 -22.57 -42.44 -32.28
CA ARG A 291 -21.36 -41.59 -32.40
C ARG A 291 -21.72 -40.11 -32.35
N ALA A 292 -22.78 -39.68 -33.04
CA ALA A 292 -23.27 -38.30 -32.99
C ALA A 292 -23.70 -37.90 -31.57
N ALA A 293 -24.37 -38.79 -30.82
CA ALA A 293 -24.73 -38.55 -29.43
C ALA A 293 -23.48 -38.47 -28.52
N ALA A 294 -22.48 -39.32 -28.74
CA ALA A 294 -21.22 -39.28 -28.02
C ALA A 294 -20.46 -37.97 -28.25
N ASP A 295 -20.36 -37.53 -29.50
CA ASP A 295 -19.74 -36.25 -29.88
C ASP A 295 -20.48 -35.07 -29.25
N SER A 296 -21.82 -35.11 -29.23
CA SER A 296 -22.64 -34.11 -28.56
C SER A 296 -22.33 -34.03 -27.05
N SER A 297 -22.24 -35.18 -26.38
CA SER A 297 -21.90 -35.23 -24.94
C SER A 297 -20.50 -34.68 -24.65
N VAL A 298 -19.52 -34.96 -25.52
CA VAL A 298 -18.15 -34.43 -25.36
C VAL A 298 -18.15 -32.91 -25.54
N LYS A 299 -18.83 -32.39 -26.56
CA LYS A 299 -18.94 -30.94 -26.81
C LYS A 299 -19.61 -30.19 -25.66
N GLU A 300 -20.69 -30.74 -25.11
CA GLU A 300 -21.40 -30.15 -23.97
C GLU A 300 -20.49 -30.08 -22.73
N LEU A 301 -19.74 -31.15 -22.45
CA LEU A 301 -18.76 -31.14 -21.37
C LEU A 301 -17.67 -30.08 -21.60
N GLU A 302 -17.10 -30.01 -22.80
CA GLU A 302 -16.09 -29.01 -23.15
C GLU A 302 -16.61 -27.58 -23.01
N GLN A 303 -17.88 -27.34 -23.36
CA GLN A 303 -18.54 -26.04 -23.14
C GLN A 303 -18.61 -25.69 -21.65
N LEU A 304 -19.10 -26.61 -20.81
CA LEU A 304 -19.16 -26.40 -19.35
C LEU A 304 -17.78 -26.15 -18.75
N GLN A 305 -16.75 -26.84 -19.24
CA GLN A 305 -15.37 -26.61 -18.82
C GLN A 305 -14.87 -25.22 -19.24
N ASN A 306 -15.20 -24.76 -20.44
CA ASN A 306 -14.84 -23.41 -20.90
C ASN A 306 -15.53 -22.32 -20.08
N GLU A 307 -16.80 -22.51 -19.73
CA GLU A 307 -17.52 -21.60 -18.83
C GLU A 307 -16.88 -21.55 -17.43
N LYS A 308 -16.50 -22.70 -16.86
CA LYS A 308 -15.77 -22.76 -15.58
C LYS A 308 -14.42 -22.03 -15.65
N ARG A 309 -13.65 -22.19 -16.74
CA ARG A 309 -12.39 -21.46 -16.95
C ARG A 309 -12.62 -19.95 -16.99
N LYS A 310 -13.65 -19.51 -17.73
CA LYS A 310 -14.02 -18.10 -17.84
C LYS A 310 -14.39 -17.51 -16.48
N MET A 311 -15.28 -18.15 -15.75
CA MET A 311 -15.69 -17.73 -14.40
C MET A 311 -14.50 -17.64 -13.44
N LEU A 312 -13.55 -18.58 -13.52
CA LEU A 312 -12.35 -18.55 -12.70
C LEU A 312 -11.44 -17.34 -13.03
N MET A 313 -11.24 -17.04 -14.31
CA MET A 313 -10.45 -15.87 -14.72
C MET A 313 -11.13 -14.54 -14.36
N GLU A 314 -12.45 -14.45 -14.47
CA GLU A 314 -13.21 -13.28 -14.05
C GLU A 314 -13.11 -13.08 -12.53
N HIS A 315 -13.23 -14.16 -11.75
CA HIS A 315 -13.04 -14.13 -10.31
C HIS A 315 -11.63 -13.69 -9.92
N GLU A 316 -10.58 -14.20 -10.58
CA GLU A 316 -9.20 -13.77 -10.39
C GLU A 316 -9.01 -12.27 -10.66
N THR A 317 -9.53 -11.80 -11.80
CA THR A 317 -9.43 -10.39 -12.20
C THR A 317 -10.13 -9.49 -11.20
N MET A 318 -11.34 -9.86 -10.78
CA MET A 318 -12.10 -9.14 -9.77
C MET A 318 -11.38 -9.10 -8.41
N LYS A 319 -10.80 -10.22 -7.98
CA LYS A 319 -10.05 -10.30 -6.72
C LYS A 319 -8.77 -9.48 -6.74
N LEU A 320 -8.00 -9.53 -7.84
CA LEU A 320 -6.83 -8.67 -8.02
C LEU A 320 -7.21 -7.20 -8.00
N LYS A 321 -8.30 -6.82 -8.67
CA LYS A 321 -8.81 -5.45 -8.64
C LYS A 321 -9.22 -5.02 -7.23
N SER A 322 -9.96 -5.85 -6.50
CA SER A 322 -10.32 -5.57 -5.09
C SER A 322 -9.09 -5.32 -4.23
N GLN A 323 -8.05 -6.15 -4.40
CA GLN A 323 -6.79 -6.01 -3.66
C GLN A 323 -6.05 -4.70 -4.00
N ASP A 324 -6.09 -4.30 -5.28
CA ASP A 324 -5.52 -3.03 -5.74
C ASP A 324 -6.34 -1.84 -5.19
N ASP A 325 -7.67 -1.92 -5.21
CA ASP A 325 -8.58 -0.88 -4.69
C ASP A 325 -8.45 -0.69 -3.18
N GLU A 326 -8.32 -1.79 -2.41
CA GLU A 326 -8.05 -1.77 -0.96
C GLU A 326 -6.72 -1.06 -0.66
N TYR A 327 -5.65 -1.39 -1.41
CA TYR A 327 -4.37 -0.71 -1.27
C TYR A 327 -4.45 0.78 -1.61
N GLN A 328 -5.20 1.16 -2.65
CA GLN A 328 -5.41 2.57 -2.97
C GLN A 328 -6.22 3.31 -1.89
N SER A 329 -7.18 2.65 -1.24
CA SER A 329 -7.90 3.22 -0.10
C SER A 329 -6.95 3.44 1.08
N GLU A 330 -6.20 2.42 1.46
CA GLU A 330 -5.22 2.50 2.55
C GLU A 330 -4.16 3.57 2.29
N LEU A 331 -3.65 3.67 1.06
CA LEU A 331 -2.68 4.69 0.68
C LEU A 331 -3.26 6.11 0.80
N ARG A 332 -4.53 6.30 0.43
CA ARG A 332 -5.22 7.60 0.60
C ARG A 332 -5.41 7.95 2.07
N GLU A 333 -5.86 7.00 2.88
CA GLU A 333 -6.04 7.20 4.33
C GLU A 333 -4.72 7.47 5.03
N TRP A 334 -3.68 6.71 4.68
CA TRP A 334 -2.33 6.94 5.17
C TRP A 334 -1.88 8.35 4.78
N ARG A 335 -1.90 8.73 3.49
CA ARG A 335 -1.55 10.10 3.03
C ARG A 335 -2.33 11.20 3.74
N ALA A 336 -3.60 10.99 4.06
CA ALA A 336 -4.41 11.97 4.80
C ALA A 336 -3.84 12.25 6.21
N LYS A 337 -3.16 11.29 6.83
CA LYS A 337 -2.49 11.45 8.13
C LYS A 337 -1.22 12.34 8.06
N LEU A 338 -0.66 12.58 6.87
CA LEU A 338 0.56 13.37 6.72
C LEU A 338 0.36 14.83 7.15
N LYS A 339 -0.72 15.44 6.70
CA LYS A 339 -1.02 16.85 6.98
C LYS A 339 -1.13 17.14 8.48
N PRO A 340 -1.95 16.41 9.27
CA PRO A 340 -2.02 16.65 10.72
C PRO A 340 -0.70 16.31 11.44
N ARG A 341 0.05 15.28 11.01
CA ARG A 341 1.38 14.99 11.59
C ARG A 341 2.36 16.15 11.40
N LYS A 342 2.45 16.69 10.18
CA LYS A 342 3.26 17.88 9.89
C LYS A 342 2.80 19.09 10.68
N GLN A 343 1.50 19.36 10.73
CA GLN A 343 0.97 20.49 11.49
C GLN A 343 1.35 20.42 12.96
N LYS A 344 1.19 19.25 13.60
CA LYS A 344 1.59 19.04 14.99
C LYS A 344 3.07 19.35 15.25
N LEU A 345 3.96 18.94 14.34
CA LEU A 345 5.38 19.27 14.45
C LEU A 345 5.66 20.78 14.36
N GLU A 346 4.90 21.50 13.54
CA GLU A 346 5.02 22.96 13.45
C GLU A 346 4.42 23.67 14.67
N ASP A 347 3.31 23.19 15.19
CA ASP A 347 2.66 23.74 16.39
C ASP A 347 3.56 23.53 17.63
N ASP A 348 4.15 22.34 17.79
CA ASP A 348 5.10 22.04 18.87
C ASP A 348 6.35 22.93 18.80
N PHE A 349 6.79 23.29 17.59
CA PHE A 349 7.90 24.21 17.37
C PHE A 349 7.53 25.67 17.67
N ALA A 350 6.35 26.11 17.24
CA ALA A 350 5.83 27.44 17.52
C ALA A 350 5.70 27.66 19.03
N LEU A 351 5.17 26.67 19.76
CA LEU A 351 5.07 26.71 21.22
C LEU A 351 6.46 26.82 21.88
N GLN A 352 7.44 26.04 21.41
CA GLN A 352 8.83 26.12 21.93
C GLN A 352 9.47 27.50 21.69
N LEU A 353 9.19 28.14 20.55
CA LEU A 353 9.66 29.51 20.29
C LEU A 353 8.98 30.52 21.21
N GLU A 354 7.67 30.42 21.41
CA GLU A 354 6.93 31.31 22.31
C GLU A 354 7.42 31.20 23.76
N ASP A 355 7.66 29.98 24.23
CA ASP A 355 8.23 29.73 25.56
C ASP A 355 9.65 30.28 25.69
N GLN A 356 10.47 30.15 24.64
CA GLN A 356 11.80 30.75 24.61
C GLN A 356 11.74 32.29 24.68
N GLU A 357 10.86 32.92 23.91
CA GLU A 357 10.68 34.38 23.93
C GLU A 357 10.22 34.88 25.32
N LYS A 358 9.32 34.15 25.98
CA LYS A 358 8.91 34.46 27.36
C LYS A 358 10.09 34.42 28.32
N ILE A 359 10.93 33.37 28.24
CA ILE A 359 12.14 33.24 29.07
C ILE A 359 13.11 34.39 28.80
N VAL A 360 13.32 34.71 27.52
CA VAL A 360 14.20 35.81 27.11
C VAL A 360 13.66 37.14 27.59
N LEU A 361 12.34 37.39 27.64
CA LEU A 361 11.73 38.68 28.01
C LEU A 361 11.51 38.87 29.53
N PHE A 362 11.10 37.84 30.27
CA PHE A 362 10.61 37.95 31.65
C PHE A 362 11.62 37.60 32.74
N VAL A 363 12.83 37.11 32.43
CA VAL A 363 13.80 36.70 33.45
C VAL A 363 14.81 37.83 33.75
N PRO A 364 14.76 38.45 34.94
CA PRO A 364 15.80 39.40 35.37
C PRO A 364 17.16 38.70 35.48
N SER A 365 18.24 39.43 35.18
CA SER A 365 19.66 38.98 35.19
C SER A 365 20.07 38.10 36.39
N ALA A 366 19.36 38.19 37.53
CA ALA A 366 19.61 37.40 38.74
C ALA A 366 19.22 35.91 38.67
N TYR A 367 18.31 35.48 37.78
CA TYR A 367 17.79 34.10 37.76
C TYR A 367 18.60 33.12 36.90
N TRP A 368 19.50 33.62 36.04
CA TRP A 368 20.36 32.79 35.18
C TRP A 368 21.48 32.06 35.94
N LYS A 369 21.63 32.32 37.24
CA LYS A 369 22.61 31.66 38.13
C LYS A 369 22.16 30.31 38.71
N CYS A 370 20.96 29.81 38.36
CA CYS A 370 20.42 28.58 38.95
C CYS A 370 20.37 27.43 37.91
N PRO A 371 21.32 26.47 37.95
CA PRO A 371 21.36 25.34 37.01
C PRO A 371 20.11 24.43 37.07
N GLU A 372 19.41 24.42 38.21
CA GLU A 372 18.30 23.50 38.49
C GLU A 372 16.98 23.89 37.82
N LEU A 373 16.80 25.18 37.47
CA LEU A 373 15.59 25.65 36.78
C LEU A 373 15.68 25.52 35.24
N ARG A 374 16.90 25.43 34.67
CA ARG A 374 17.13 25.21 33.24
C ARG A 374 16.80 23.78 32.79
N CYS A 375 16.71 22.83 33.73
CA CYS A 375 16.43 21.42 33.47
C CYS A 375 14.93 21.05 33.51
N ARG A 376 14.02 21.99 33.78
CA ARG A 376 12.58 21.71 33.82
C ARG A 376 11.93 21.55 32.44
N CYS A 377 12.64 21.86 31.35
CA CYS A 377 12.17 21.59 29.98
C CYS A 377 12.36 20.13 29.53
N GLN A 378 12.83 19.21 30.41
CA GLN A 378 13.03 17.79 30.05
C GLN A 378 11.99 16.83 30.65
N PHE A 379 11.01 17.29 31.43
CA PHE A 379 9.94 16.43 31.96
C PHE A 379 8.58 17.13 31.89
N LEU A 380 7.97 17.10 30.71
CA LEU A 380 6.51 17.02 30.62
C LEU A 380 6.13 15.57 30.97
N PRO A 381 5.27 15.32 31.96
CA PRO A 381 4.79 13.96 32.22
C PRO A 381 3.98 13.48 31.00
N PRO A 382 3.95 12.16 30.71
CA PRO A 382 2.95 11.62 29.82
C PRO A 382 1.60 11.80 30.53
N HIS A 383 0.81 12.79 30.11
CA HIS A 383 -0.60 12.81 30.46
C HIS A 383 -1.24 11.60 29.77
N SER A 384 -1.46 10.57 30.57
CA SER A 384 -2.49 9.56 30.36
C SER A 384 -3.86 10.23 30.32
N LEU A 385 -4.42 10.35 29.11
CA LEU A 385 -5.77 9.93 28.71
C LEU A 385 -6.04 10.37 27.26
#